data_AF-A0A1Q4P537-F1
#
_entry.id   AF-A0A1Q4P537-F1
#
_cell.length_a   1.000
_cell.length_b   1.000
_cell.length_c   1.000
_cell.angle_alpha   90.00
_cell.angle_beta   90.00
_cell.angle_gamma   90.00
#
_symmetry.space_group_name_H-M   'P 1'
#
loop_
_entity.id
_entity.type
_entity.pdbx_description
1 polymer ?
#
loop_
_entity_poly.entity_id
_entity_poly.type
_entity_poly.pdbx_seq_one_letter_code
_entity_poly.pdbx_strand_id
1 'polypeptide(L)'
;MAAWALLIVGWLLIWQGHPIVGVLCIALFALLQWGKYAAKGAQEPEEAAAWRKTDWRSQPIEMAHAGDGDRQIGGVGELGMGGPHFWTLLLRDGAIVHGACAAPQDVDGGKLRLIPTRSRQGEGLTVYEPAARMMYALPALADLEQEALAAGTGEALARLRARCRQANATPLHQVRGLWVPRWVEDPADRLEIALPSGRLLAAFSTLPLDLRHADDPAALLHAPPYALLLDNMPTDLLVRDLERVAESPAGDGFSVGGCQFHGEHIVDGLYHLHFAGEWFSMLSYAHKPVGGSGSDDTFFVERVEPQDGGVFVIEWDAYSVGSDGREPRVPAPPVLTIAVSWQEAPLQLRTANNRVTVRLPNATA
;
A
#
# COMPACT_ATOMS: atom_id res chain seq x y z
N MET A 1 13.70 13.89 -23.71
CA MET A 1 14.35 15.19 -23.96
C MET A 1 14.27 15.62 -25.42
N ALA A 2 14.76 14.83 -26.40
CA ALA A 2 14.80 15.26 -27.82
C ALA A 2 13.43 15.59 -28.47
N ALA A 3 12.36 14.83 -28.18
CA ALA A 3 11.05 15.07 -28.79
C ALA A 3 10.42 16.40 -28.36
N TRP A 4 10.56 16.78 -27.08
CA TRP A 4 10.00 18.04 -26.56
C TRP A 4 10.64 19.29 -27.19
N ALA A 5 11.88 19.17 -27.67
CA ALA A 5 12.52 20.25 -28.42
C ALA A 5 11.79 20.55 -29.75
N LEU A 6 11.19 19.55 -30.41
CA LEU A 6 10.43 19.76 -31.66
C LEU A 6 9.15 20.57 -31.44
N LEU A 7 8.51 20.41 -30.28
CA LEU A 7 7.34 21.20 -29.91
C LEU A 7 7.72 22.66 -29.67
N ILE A 8 8.80 22.91 -28.93
CA ILE A 8 9.31 24.24 -28.61
C ILE A 8 9.79 24.97 -29.88
N VAL A 9 10.58 24.28 -30.72
CA VAL A 9 11.07 24.82 -32.00
C VAL A 9 9.92 25.05 -32.98
N GLY A 10 8.93 24.16 -33.03
CA GLY A 10 7.76 24.32 -33.87
C GLY A 10 6.96 25.58 -33.56
N TRP A 11 6.72 25.86 -32.27
CA TRP A 11 6.06 27.09 -31.84
C TRP A 11 6.88 28.36 -32.16
N LEU A 12 8.19 28.33 -31.94
CA LEU A 12 9.10 29.44 -32.28
C LEU A 12 9.09 29.76 -33.78
N LEU A 13 9.08 28.74 -34.64
CA LEU A 13 9.06 28.92 -36.09
C LEU A 13 7.73 29.49 -36.60
N ILE A 14 6.60 29.11 -36.00
CA ILE A 14 5.30 29.74 -36.30
C ILE A 14 5.35 31.22 -35.96
N TRP A 15 5.91 31.57 -34.79
CA TRP A 15 6.01 32.95 -34.33
C TRP A 15 6.94 33.81 -35.20
N GLN A 16 7.98 33.21 -35.78
CA GLN A 16 8.92 33.88 -36.68
C GLN A 16 8.46 33.95 -38.15
N GLY A 17 7.22 33.55 -38.45
CA GLY A 17 6.63 33.68 -39.79
C GLY A 17 6.88 32.49 -40.72
N HIS A 18 7.26 31.33 -40.18
CA HIS A 18 7.40 30.08 -40.92
C HIS A 18 6.35 29.03 -40.48
N PRO A 19 5.04 29.29 -40.71
CA PRO A 19 3.96 28.50 -40.13
C PRO A 19 3.94 27.05 -40.62
N ILE A 20 4.26 26.82 -41.90
CA ILE A 20 4.26 25.46 -42.49
C ILE A 20 5.32 24.59 -41.83
N VAL A 21 6.53 25.11 -41.65
CA VAL A 21 7.65 24.36 -41.04
C VAL A 21 7.38 24.11 -39.56
N GLY A 22 6.83 25.10 -38.85
CA GLY A 22 6.50 24.92 -37.44
C GLY A 22 5.39 23.91 -37.19
N VAL A 23 4.34 23.89 -38.02
CA VAL A 23 3.28 22.86 -37.96
C VAL A 23 3.84 21.46 -38.25
N LEU A 24 4.76 21.33 -39.21
CA LEU A 24 5.43 20.05 -39.49
C LEU A 24 6.25 19.55 -38.28
N CYS A 25 6.94 20.43 -37.55
CA CYS A 25 7.66 20.05 -36.33
C CYS A 25 6.71 19.57 -35.23
N ILE A 26 5.55 20.22 -35.05
CA ILE A 26 4.54 19.83 -34.06
C ILE A 26 3.86 18.51 -34.47
N ALA A 27 3.55 18.33 -35.76
CA ALA A 27 3.00 17.08 -36.26
C ALA A 27 3.98 15.92 -36.11
N LEU A 28 5.26 16.14 -36.35
CA LEU A 28 6.31 15.15 -36.12
C LEU A 28 6.46 14.81 -34.64
N PHE A 29 6.35 15.80 -33.74
CA PHE A 29 6.27 15.56 -32.30
C PHE A 29 5.07 14.67 -31.95
N ALA A 30 3.88 14.99 -32.46
CA ALA A 30 2.67 14.21 -32.21
C ALA A 30 2.80 12.76 -32.73
N LEU A 31 3.39 12.56 -33.91
CA LEU A 31 3.67 11.23 -34.47
C LEU A 31 4.70 10.45 -33.64
N LEU A 32 5.75 11.11 -33.13
CA LEU A 32 6.75 10.47 -32.27
C LEU A 32 6.17 10.12 -30.90
N GLN A 33 5.29 10.96 -30.34
CA GLN A 33 4.56 10.64 -29.11
C GLN A 33 3.59 9.48 -29.35
N TRP A 34 2.82 9.51 -30.43
CA TRP A 34 1.94 8.40 -30.80
C TRP A 34 2.75 7.12 -30.99
N GLY A 35 3.84 7.14 -31.75
CA GLY A 35 4.72 5.97 -31.91
C GLY A 35 5.23 5.43 -30.58
N LYS A 36 5.54 6.32 -29.62
CA LYS A 36 5.87 5.93 -28.24
C LYS A 36 4.69 5.32 -27.49
N TYR A 37 3.49 5.91 -27.56
CA TYR A 37 2.28 5.39 -26.91
C TYR A 37 1.81 4.07 -27.54
N ALA A 38 1.91 3.92 -28.86
CA ALA A 38 1.60 2.69 -29.58
C ALA A 38 2.64 1.60 -29.31
N ALA A 39 3.93 1.95 -29.20
CA ALA A 39 4.96 1.01 -28.75
C ALA A 39 4.79 0.63 -27.27
N LYS A 40 4.33 1.56 -26.43
CA LYS A 40 3.97 1.28 -25.03
C LYS A 40 2.68 0.46 -24.88
N GLY A 41 1.81 0.47 -25.89
CA GLY A 41 0.66 -0.45 -26.01
C GLY A 41 1.01 -1.80 -26.65
N ALA A 42 2.24 -1.95 -27.16
CA ALA A 42 2.77 -3.19 -27.75
C ALA A 42 3.83 -3.88 -26.87
N GLN A 43 4.46 -3.15 -25.94
CA GLN A 43 5.02 -3.67 -24.70
C GLN A 43 3.83 -3.97 -23.76
N GLU A 44 3.49 -5.18 -23.34
CA GLU A 44 4.11 -6.49 -23.51
C GLU A 44 3.03 -7.59 -23.51
N PRO A 45 3.07 -8.57 -24.43
CA PRO A 45 2.41 -9.85 -24.20
C PRO A 45 3.04 -10.62 -23.02
N GLU A 46 4.22 -10.20 -22.53
CA GLU A 46 4.88 -10.70 -21.31
C GLU A 46 4.29 -10.12 -20.01
N GLU A 47 4.05 -8.81 -19.85
CA GLU A 47 3.23 -8.27 -18.75
C GLU A 47 1.81 -8.85 -18.74
N ALA A 48 1.19 -9.06 -19.92
CA ALA A 48 -0.09 -9.75 -20.03
C ALA A 48 0.01 -11.26 -19.68
N ALA A 49 1.20 -11.87 -19.82
CA ALA A 49 1.49 -13.23 -19.39
C ALA A 49 1.96 -13.33 -17.92
N ALA A 50 2.40 -12.24 -17.29
CA ALA A 50 2.77 -12.20 -15.88
C ALA A 50 1.56 -12.51 -14.96
N TRP A 51 0.34 -12.21 -15.42
CA TRP A 51 -0.91 -12.64 -14.79
C TRP A 51 -1.08 -14.17 -14.67
N ARG A 52 -0.29 -14.98 -15.40
CA ARG A 52 -0.50 -16.43 -15.53
C ARG A 52 0.10 -17.29 -14.41
N LYS A 53 0.71 -16.69 -13.38
CA LYS A 53 1.15 -17.44 -12.19
C LYS A 53 0.99 -16.60 -10.92
N THR A 54 -0.25 -16.23 -10.57
CA THR A 54 -0.54 -15.87 -9.18
C THR A 54 -0.35 -17.14 -8.35
N ASP A 55 0.77 -17.23 -7.64
CA ASP A 55 0.89 -18.24 -6.58
C ASP A 55 -0.14 -17.87 -5.51
N TRP A 56 -1.20 -18.65 -5.36
CA TRP A 56 -2.28 -18.34 -4.43
C TRP A 56 -1.88 -18.45 -2.96
N ARG A 57 -0.65 -18.94 -2.70
CA ARG A 57 -0.08 -19.06 -1.37
C ARG A 57 0.79 -17.86 -1.06
N SER A 58 0.70 -17.41 0.18
CA SER A 58 1.63 -16.42 0.69
C SER A 58 3.00 -17.05 0.92
N GLN A 59 4.05 -16.28 0.67
CA GLN A 59 5.40 -16.66 1.07
C GLN A 59 5.62 -16.31 2.54
N PRO A 60 6.45 -17.07 3.27
CA PRO A 60 6.76 -16.76 4.65
C PRO A 60 7.42 -15.39 4.78
N ILE A 61 7.16 -14.74 5.91
CA ILE A 61 7.76 -13.46 6.27
C ILE A 61 9.18 -13.74 6.78
N GLU A 62 10.19 -13.35 6.00
CA GLU A 62 11.59 -13.56 6.37
C GLU A 62 12.16 -12.32 7.06
N MET A 63 12.60 -12.47 8.31
CA MET A 63 13.34 -11.42 9.03
C MET A 63 14.80 -11.43 8.56
N ALA A 64 15.10 -10.65 7.51
CA ALA A 64 16.40 -10.71 6.85
C ALA A 64 17.40 -9.65 7.34
N HIS A 65 16.95 -8.60 8.03
CA HIS A 65 17.82 -7.48 8.37
C HIS A 65 18.63 -7.69 9.66
N ALA A 66 19.91 -8.01 9.45
CA ALA A 66 20.94 -8.02 10.48
C ALA A 66 21.57 -6.61 10.63
N GLY A 67 21.06 -5.80 11.55
CA GLY A 67 21.67 -4.50 11.85
C GLY A 67 21.00 -3.79 13.02
N ASP A 68 21.83 -3.26 13.93
CA ASP A 68 21.41 -2.51 15.12
C ASP A 68 21.52 -0.97 14.91
N GLY A 69 21.64 -0.53 13.65
CA GLY A 69 21.81 0.88 13.29
C GLY A 69 20.51 1.56 12.88
N ASP A 70 20.55 2.89 12.73
CA ASP A 70 19.45 3.58 12.06
C ASP A 70 19.42 3.15 10.59
N ARG A 71 18.22 2.93 10.06
CA ARG A 71 18.05 2.61 8.65
C ARG A 71 16.79 3.22 8.08
N GLN A 72 16.83 3.46 6.79
CA GLN A 72 15.64 3.68 6.01
C GLN A 72 14.85 2.36 5.93
N ILE A 73 13.54 2.46 6.15
CA ILE A 73 12.59 1.36 5.96
C ILE A 73 11.51 1.79 4.96
N GLY A 74 11.01 0.82 4.20
CA GLY A 74 10.02 1.06 3.14
C GLY A 74 10.54 1.90 1.97
N GLY A 75 9.60 2.35 1.13
CA GLY A 75 9.88 3.12 -0.08
C GLY A 75 10.27 4.58 0.16
N VAL A 76 10.93 5.18 -0.83
CA VAL A 76 11.17 6.63 -0.89
C VAL A 76 9.93 7.32 -1.46
N GLY A 77 9.39 8.28 -0.72
CA GLY A 77 8.35 9.19 -1.19
C GLY A 77 8.93 10.44 -1.84
N GLU A 78 8.15 11.05 -2.73
CA GLU A 78 8.51 12.26 -3.45
C GLU A 78 7.39 13.31 -3.34
N LEU A 79 7.74 14.55 -3.03
CA LEU A 79 6.76 15.64 -2.96
C LEU A 79 6.53 16.27 -4.34
N GLY A 80 5.50 15.81 -5.05
CA GLY A 80 5.20 16.27 -6.41
C GLY A 80 6.03 15.55 -7.47
N MET A 81 5.94 15.98 -8.74
CA MET A 81 6.73 15.39 -9.83
C MET A 81 8.09 16.10 -9.96
N GLY A 82 9.18 15.41 -9.69
CA GLY A 82 10.55 15.94 -9.64
C GLY A 82 10.94 16.62 -8.31
N GLY A 83 10.22 16.34 -7.23
CA GLY A 83 10.34 17.03 -5.95
C GLY A 83 11.32 16.42 -4.95
N PRO A 84 11.45 17.01 -3.75
CA PRO A 84 12.33 16.49 -2.72
C PRO A 84 11.84 15.14 -2.20
N HIS A 85 12.81 14.25 -1.95
CA HIS A 85 12.56 12.93 -1.40
C HIS A 85 12.40 12.96 0.12
N PHE A 86 11.62 12.01 0.63
CA PHE A 86 11.48 11.69 2.04
C PHE A 86 11.26 10.19 2.23
N TRP A 87 11.50 9.67 3.43
CA TRP A 87 11.36 8.24 3.74
C TRP A 87 10.98 8.03 5.20
N THR A 88 10.76 6.78 5.58
CA THR A 88 10.59 6.38 6.98
C THR A 88 11.93 5.87 7.53
N LEU A 89 12.31 6.34 8.72
CA LEU A 89 13.48 5.85 9.44
C LEU A 89 13.06 4.94 10.58
N LEU A 90 13.71 3.78 10.67
CA LEU A 90 13.81 2.99 11.90
C LEU A 90 15.10 3.40 12.61
N LEU A 91 14.97 3.97 13.80
CA LEU A 91 16.11 4.30 14.64
C LEU A 91 16.66 3.03 15.33
N ARG A 92 17.95 3.04 15.67
CA ARG A 92 18.67 1.93 16.33
C ARG A 92 17.99 1.32 17.56
N ASP A 93 17.18 2.09 18.27
CA ASP A 93 16.45 1.63 19.46
C ASP A 93 15.00 1.22 19.18
N GLY A 94 14.59 1.17 17.91
CA GLY A 94 13.28 0.73 17.44
C GLY A 94 12.27 1.85 17.21
N ALA A 95 12.64 3.12 17.40
CA ALA A 95 11.71 4.23 17.16
C ALA A 95 11.49 4.50 15.67
N ILE A 96 10.24 4.72 15.26
CA ILE A 96 9.87 4.99 13.86
C ILE A 96 9.63 6.49 13.65
N VAL A 97 10.31 7.08 12.67
CA VAL A 97 10.14 8.48 12.26
C VAL A 97 9.73 8.54 10.79
N HIS A 98 8.55 9.08 10.51
CA HIS A 98 8.08 9.29 9.14
C HIS A 98 8.53 10.63 8.57
N GLY A 99 8.69 10.69 7.24
CA GLY A 99 8.98 11.93 6.53
C GLY A 99 10.41 12.42 6.69
N ALA A 100 11.34 11.57 7.16
CA ALA A 100 12.74 11.92 7.25
C ALA A 100 13.31 12.24 5.87
N CYS A 101 14.16 13.26 5.77
CA CYS A 101 14.80 13.67 4.51
C CYS A 101 16.32 13.78 4.61
N ALA A 102 16.89 13.44 5.76
CA ALA A 102 18.32 13.39 6.02
C ALA A 102 18.64 12.40 7.14
N ALA A 103 19.92 12.08 7.32
CA ALA A 103 20.38 11.23 8.42
C ALA A 103 20.14 11.90 9.79
N PRO A 104 19.81 11.13 10.84
CA PRO A 104 19.72 11.64 12.19
C PRO A 104 21.04 12.23 12.69
N GLN A 105 20.97 13.32 13.44
CA GLN A 105 22.10 13.92 14.13
C GLN A 105 21.92 13.81 15.65
N ASP A 106 22.88 13.22 16.34
CA ASP A 106 22.89 13.19 17.80
C ASP A 106 23.42 14.51 18.38
N VAL A 107 22.73 15.03 19.40
CA VAL A 107 23.18 16.19 20.18
C VAL A 107 23.07 15.88 21.68
N ASP A 108 23.77 16.66 22.51
CA ASP A 108 23.83 16.44 23.97
C ASP A 108 24.23 15.00 24.33
N GLY A 109 25.28 14.50 23.66
CA GLY A 109 25.78 13.13 23.86
C GLY A 109 24.78 12.03 23.48
N GLY A 110 23.86 12.30 22.55
CA GLY A 110 22.83 11.36 22.10
C GLY A 110 21.56 11.33 22.95
N LYS A 111 21.43 12.25 23.93
CA LYS A 111 20.18 12.42 24.69
C LYS A 111 19.05 12.97 23.83
N LEU A 112 19.39 13.72 22.79
CA LEU A 112 18.44 14.19 21.78
C LEU A 112 18.96 13.81 20.41
N ARG A 113 18.04 13.43 19.53
CA ARG A 113 18.33 13.11 18.13
C ARG A 113 17.51 14.05 17.25
N LEU A 114 18.16 14.69 16.29
CA LEU A 114 17.57 15.64 15.36
C LEU A 114 17.36 14.93 14.03
N ILE A 115 16.11 14.87 13.56
CA ILE A 115 15.74 14.22 12.31
C ILE A 115 15.06 15.28 11.44
N PRO A 116 15.74 15.83 10.42
CA PRO A 116 15.11 16.71 9.44
C PRO A 116 13.98 15.98 8.73
N THR A 117 12.83 16.64 8.62
CA THR A 117 11.63 16.05 8.02
C THR A 117 11.06 16.94 6.92
N ARG A 118 10.35 16.32 5.98
CA ARG A 118 9.58 16.99 4.94
C ARG A 118 8.16 16.47 4.88
N SER A 119 7.25 17.37 4.58
CA SER A 119 5.83 17.06 4.36
C SER A 119 5.24 18.03 3.33
N ARG A 120 3.96 17.84 2.99
CA ARG A 120 3.21 18.82 2.19
C ARG A 120 3.13 20.21 2.83
N GLN A 121 3.34 20.32 4.14
CA GLN A 121 3.33 21.58 4.88
C GLN A 121 4.69 22.29 4.85
N GLY A 122 5.72 21.66 4.27
CA GLY A 122 7.08 22.19 4.18
C GLY A 122 8.11 21.38 4.96
N GLU A 123 9.28 22.00 5.17
CA GLU A 123 10.38 21.42 5.94
C GLU A 123 10.16 21.60 7.44
N GLY A 124 10.61 20.62 8.21
CA GLY A 124 10.48 20.58 9.67
C GLY A 124 11.61 19.81 10.31
N LEU A 125 11.53 19.69 11.63
CA LEU A 125 12.45 18.93 12.45
C LEU A 125 11.67 18.07 13.43
N THR A 126 11.93 16.76 13.41
CA THR A 126 11.55 15.88 14.52
C THR A 126 12.71 15.77 15.49
N VAL A 127 12.47 16.13 16.75
CA VAL A 127 13.42 15.89 17.85
C VAL A 127 12.97 14.68 18.62
N TYR A 128 13.81 13.65 18.69
CA TYR A 128 13.56 12.45 19.48
C TYR A 128 14.39 12.46 20.77
N GLU A 129 13.75 12.20 21.91
CA GLU A 129 14.39 12.04 23.21
C GLU A 129 14.29 10.57 23.66
N PRO A 130 15.34 9.75 23.49
CA PRO A 130 15.28 8.31 23.76
C PRO A 130 14.93 7.98 25.21
N ALA A 131 15.48 8.71 26.18
CA ALA A 131 15.24 8.45 27.60
C ALA A 131 13.78 8.72 28.01
N ALA A 132 13.15 9.72 27.39
CA ALA A 132 11.75 10.07 27.67
C ALA A 132 10.75 9.32 26.78
N ARG A 133 11.20 8.67 25.70
CA ARG A 133 10.36 8.07 24.65
C ARG A 133 9.35 9.08 24.09
N MET A 134 9.85 10.27 23.77
CA MET A 134 9.07 11.40 23.28
C MET A 134 9.60 11.89 21.94
N MET A 135 8.70 12.28 21.04
CA MET A 135 9.03 13.03 19.83
C MET A 135 8.41 14.42 19.88
N TYR A 136 9.15 15.41 19.39
CA TYR A 136 8.70 16.80 19.30
C TYR A 136 8.78 17.25 17.85
N ALA A 137 7.66 17.72 17.30
CA ALA A 137 7.62 18.33 15.98
C ALA A 137 7.93 19.83 16.10
N LEU A 138 9.01 20.27 15.45
CA LEU A 138 9.46 21.66 15.44
C LEU A 138 9.57 22.17 13.99
N PRO A 139 9.54 23.50 13.78
CA PRO A 139 9.98 24.08 12.51
C PRO A 139 11.43 23.70 12.19
N ALA A 140 11.77 23.73 10.91
CA ALA A 140 13.17 23.57 10.46
C ALA A 140 14.08 24.62 11.14
N LEU A 141 15.31 24.21 11.46
CA LEU A 141 16.31 25.10 12.04
C LEU A 141 16.95 25.95 10.95
N ALA A 142 17.35 27.17 11.30
CA ALA A 142 18.23 27.95 10.44
C ALA A 142 19.65 27.37 10.48
N ASP A 143 20.41 27.52 9.40
CA ASP A 143 21.78 26.97 9.25
C ASP A 143 22.69 27.30 10.44
N LEU A 144 22.69 28.57 10.87
CA LEU A 144 23.45 29.05 12.04
C LEU A 144 23.08 28.32 13.34
N GLU A 145 21.79 27.99 13.53
CA GLU A 145 21.35 27.23 14.71
C GLU A 145 21.80 25.77 14.63
N GLN A 146 21.75 25.18 13.44
CA GLN A 146 22.20 23.82 13.20
C GLN A 146 23.72 23.68 13.40
N GLU A 147 24.50 24.64 12.90
CA GLU A 147 25.95 24.71 13.14
C GLU A 147 26.27 24.87 14.63
N ALA A 148 25.55 25.74 15.34
CA ALA A 148 25.75 25.94 16.78
C ALA A 148 25.44 24.66 17.58
N LEU A 149 24.41 23.90 17.19
CA LEU A 149 24.09 22.60 17.79
C LEU A 149 25.14 21.53 17.45
N ALA A 150 25.62 21.50 16.20
CA ALA A 150 26.70 20.61 15.78
C ALA A 150 28.01 20.88 16.53
N ALA A 151 28.29 22.16 16.81
CA ALA A 151 29.42 22.59 17.64
C ALA A 151 29.23 22.32 19.14
N GLY A 152 28.07 21.81 19.57
CA GLY A 152 27.79 21.48 20.97
C GLY A 152 27.64 22.69 21.88
N THR A 153 27.26 23.86 21.35
CA THR A 153 27.11 25.06 22.19
C THR A 153 25.96 24.92 23.17
N GLY A 154 26.24 25.17 24.46
CA GLY A 154 25.27 25.03 25.54
C GLY A 154 24.04 25.94 25.39
N GLU A 155 24.21 27.13 24.84
CA GLU A 155 23.11 28.06 24.59
C GLU A 155 22.14 27.54 23.52
N ALA A 156 22.67 27.02 22.40
CA ALA A 156 21.83 26.45 21.34
C ALA A 156 21.04 25.23 21.85
N LEU A 157 21.69 24.37 22.64
CA LEU A 157 21.03 23.24 23.30
C LEU A 157 19.93 23.69 24.28
N ALA A 158 20.19 24.72 25.08
CA ALA A 158 19.20 25.27 26.01
C ALA A 158 17.97 25.84 25.26
N ARG A 159 18.19 26.54 24.14
CA ARG A 159 17.12 27.03 23.26
C ARG A 159 16.32 25.89 22.65
N LEU A 160 16.98 24.85 22.14
CA LEU A 160 16.32 23.65 21.60
C LEU A 160 15.41 22.99 22.66
N ARG A 161 15.94 22.74 23.86
CA ARG A 161 15.17 22.16 24.98
C ARG A 161 14.01 23.06 25.42
N ALA A 162 14.15 24.39 25.32
CA ALA A 162 13.04 25.31 25.57
C ALA A 162 11.95 25.17 24.51
N ARG A 163 12.30 25.06 23.22
CA ARG A 163 11.35 24.82 22.13
C ARG A 163 10.62 23.48 22.30
N CYS A 164 11.32 22.39 22.62
CA CYS A 164 10.69 21.10 22.89
C CYS A 164 9.64 21.16 24.01
N ARG A 165 9.90 21.93 25.07
CA ARG A 165 8.94 22.13 26.17
C ARG A 165 7.68 22.92 25.77
N GLN A 166 7.76 23.71 24.72
CA GLN A 166 6.63 24.50 24.20
C GLN A 166 5.90 23.77 23.05
N ALA A 167 6.54 22.77 22.45
CA ALA A 167 5.99 22.01 21.35
C ALA A 167 5.02 20.92 21.82
N ASN A 168 4.17 20.46 20.90
CA ASN A 168 3.35 19.28 21.13
C ASN A 168 4.26 18.05 21.17
N ALA A 169 4.32 17.41 22.34
CA ALA A 169 5.04 16.17 22.53
C ALA A 169 4.16 14.98 22.09
N THR A 170 4.74 14.09 21.29
CA THR A 170 4.14 12.80 20.95
C THR A 170 4.78 11.72 21.81
N PRO A 171 4.05 11.19 22.82
CA PRO A 171 4.54 10.06 23.59
C PRO A 171 4.56 8.80 22.73
N LEU A 172 5.64 8.05 22.87
CA LEU A 172 5.79 6.74 22.25
C LEU A 172 5.48 5.66 23.27
N HIS A 173 5.06 4.51 22.75
CA HIS A 173 4.89 3.29 23.51
C HIS A 173 5.44 2.12 22.70
N GLN A 174 5.66 1.00 23.38
CA GLN A 174 6.27 -0.16 22.78
C GLN A 174 5.21 -1.04 22.14
N VAL A 175 5.39 -1.38 20.87
CA VAL A 175 4.57 -2.32 20.11
C VAL A 175 5.52 -3.22 19.34
N ARG A 176 5.49 -4.53 19.62
CA ARG A 176 6.31 -5.55 18.93
C ARG A 176 7.78 -5.15 18.75
N GLY A 177 8.43 -4.66 19.82
CA GLY A 177 9.83 -4.21 19.80
C GLY A 177 10.09 -2.79 19.27
N LEU A 178 9.08 -2.12 18.74
CA LEU A 178 9.18 -0.77 18.15
C LEU A 178 8.67 0.30 19.09
N TRP A 179 9.20 1.53 18.99
CA TRP A 179 8.63 2.71 19.65
C TRP A 179 7.81 3.52 18.67
N VAL A 180 6.49 3.47 18.84
CA VAL A 180 5.52 4.08 17.94
C VAL A 180 4.60 5.05 18.71
N PRO A 181 4.01 6.06 18.03
CA PRO A 181 3.05 6.94 18.64
C PRO A 181 1.86 6.19 19.26
N ARG A 182 1.28 6.73 20.33
CA ARG A 182 0.18 6.09 21.08
C ARG A 182 -1.09 5.73 20.31
N TRP A 183 -1.31 6.32 19.14
CA TRP A 183 -2.45 5.99 18.27
C TRP A 183 -2.20 4.80 17.35
N VAL A 184 -0.96 4.30 17.30
CA VAL A 184 -0.65 3.05 16.60
C VAL A 184 -1.04 1.90 17.51
N GLU A 185 -1.97 1.07 17.07
CA GLU A 185 -2.45 -0.06 17.86
C GLU A 185 -1.47 -1.23 17.80
N ASP A 186 -1.40 -2.03 18.87
CA ASP A 186 -0.73 -3.33 18.84
C ASP A 186 -1.69 -4.35 18.23
N PRO A 187 -1.35 -4.98 17.09
CA PRO A 187 -2.17 -6.03 16.51
C PRO A 187 -2.44 -7.13 17.54
N ALA A 188 -3.70 -7.55 17.65
CA ALA A 188 -4.07 -8.65 18.52
C ALA A 188 -3.32 -9.93 18.12
N ASP A 189 -3.01 -10.81 19.08
CA ASP A 189 -2.42 -12.11 18.74
C ASP A 189 -3.44 -13.05 18.07
N ARG A 190 -4.74 -12.83 18.31
CA ARG A 190 -5.83 -13.67 17.83
C ARG A 190 -7.08 -12.85 17.53
N LEU A 191 -7.71 -13.13 16.40
CA LEU A 191 -9.02 -12.61 15.98
C LEU A 191 -10.02 -13.77 15.93
N GLU A 192 -11.29 -13.51 16.24
CA GLU A 192 -12.35 -14.53 16.21
C GLU A 192 -13.72 -13.97 15.83
N ILE A 193 -14.47 -14.75 15.05
CA ILE A 193 -15.91 -14.58 14.82
C ILE A 193 -16.60 -15.94 14.85
N ALA A 194 -17.77 -15.98 15.48
CA ALA A 194 -18.73 -17.05 15.24
C ALA A 194 -19.56 -16.74 13.99
N LEU A 195 -19.63 -17.69 13.07
CA LEU A 195 -20.53 -17.63 11.91
C LEU A 195 -21.97 -17.93 12.36
N PRO A 196 -23.00 -17.45 11.64
CA PRO A 196 -24.41 -17.79 11.90
C PRO A 196 -24.70 -19.30 12.07
N SER A 197 -23.99 -20.17 11.36
CA SER A 197 -24.05 -21.64 11.49
C SER A 197 -23.54 -22.19 12.82
N GLY A 198 -22.86 -21.36 13.63
CA GLY A 198 -22.18 -21.74 14.87
C GLY A 198 -20.74 -22.18 14.69
N ARG A 199 -20.24 -22.22 13.44
CA ARG A 199 -18.82 -22.48 13.14
C ARG A 199 -17.94 -21.32 13.59
N LEU A 200 -16.68 -21.62 13.89
CA LEU A 200 -15.72 -20.62 14.37
C LEU A 200 -14.70 -20.30 13.28
N LEU A 201 -14.63 -19.02 12.91
CA LEU A 201 -13.54 -18.50 12.10
C LEU A 201 -12.58 -17.76 13.05
N ALA A 202 -11.33 -18.19 13.10
CA ALA A 202 -10.30 -17.57 13.92
C ALA A 202 -9.07 -17.25 13.07
N ALA A 203 -8.27 -16.29 13.49
CA ALA A 203 -7.01 -15.97 12.81
C ALA A 203 -5.93 -15.63 13.84
N PHE A 204 -4.73 -16.22 13.69
CA PHE A 204 -3.60 -15.99 14.59
C PHE A 204 -2.54 -15.12 13.93
N SER A 205 -2.04 -14.11 14.66
CA SER A 205 -1.01 -13.23 14.14
C SER A 205 0.24 -14.04 13.81
N THR A 206 0.80 -13.83 12.62
CA THR A 206 2.10 -14.38 12.23
C THR A 206 3.25 -13.41 12.49
N LEU A 207 2.94 -12.22 13.06
CA LEU A 207 3.96 -11.23 13.38
C LEU A 207 4.87 -11.73 14.52
N PRO A 208 6.19 -11.55 14.39
CA PRO A 208 7.09 -11.80 15.50
C PRO A 208 6.89 -10.79 16.63
N LEU A 209 7.37 -11.14 17.82
CA LEU A 209 7.34 -10.26 19.00
C LEU A 209 8.26 -9.04 18.87
N ASP A 210 9.26 -9.10 17.98
CA ASP A 210 10.19 -8.01 17.70
C ASP A 210 10.31 -7.80 16.19
N LEU A 211 9.79 -6.67 15.72
CA LEU A 211 9.79 -6.28 14.32
C LEU A 211 11.01 -5.45 13.92
N ARG A 212 11.96 -5.17 14.82
CA ARG A 212 13.14 -4.36 14.48
C ARG A 212 14.03 -4.96 13.39
N HIS A 213 13.90 -6.25 13.13
CA HIS A 213 14.62 -7.00 12.09
C HIS A 213 13.83 -7.18 10.79
N ALA A 214 12.60 -6.65 10.73
CA ALA A 214 11.78 -6.66 9.53
C ALA A 214 12.27 -5.61 8.52
N ASP A 215 12.24 -5.86 7.23
CA ASP A 215 12.61 -4.91 6.18
C ASP A 215 11.75 -3.62 6.23
N ASP A 216 10.43 -3.76 6.42
CA ASP A 216 9.43 -2.70 6.60
C ASP A 216 8.46 -2.99 7.77
N PRO A 217 8.89 -2.76 9.02
CA PRO A 217 8.06 -3.01 10.20
C PRO A 217 6.81 -2.13 10.27
N ALA A 218 6.84 -0.95 9.64
CA ALA A 218 5.70 -0.04 9.64
C ALA A 218 4.56 -0.60 8.77
N ALA A 219 4.90 -1.18 7.61
CA ALA A 219 3.93 -1.86 6.75
C ALA A 219 3.29 -3.06 7.45
N LEU A 220 4.09 -3.87 8.17
CA LEU A 220 3.60 -5.03 8.92
C LEU A 220 2.65 -4.65 10.07
N LEU A 221 2.91 -3.55 10.79
CA LEU A 221 1.98 -3.05 11.82
C LEU A 221 0.69 -2.49 11.22
N HIS A 222 0.76 -1.84 10.06
CA HIS A 222 -0.43 -1.30 9.38
C HIS A 222 -1.29 -2.39 8.74
N ALA A 223 -0.68 -3.48 8.29
CA ALA A 223 -1.36 -4.59 7.64
C ALA A 223 -0.90 -5.94 8.20
N PRO A 224 -1.24 -6.23 9.47
CA PRO A 224 -0.81 -7.45 10.15
C PRO A 224 -1.32 -8.70 9.43
N PRO A 225 -0.43 -9.65 9.08
CA PRO A 225 -0.79 -10.96 8.58
C PRO A 225 -1.31 -11.86 9.71
N TYR A 226 -2.44 -12.51 9.46
CA TYR A 226 -2.98 -13.55 10.32
C TYR A 226 -3.19 -14.86 9.56
N ALA A 227 -2.71 -15.96 10.10
CA ALA A 227 -3.01 -17.30 9.62
C ALA A 227 -4.45 -17.67 9.97
N LEU A 228 -5.24 -18.03 8.96
CA LEU A 228 -6.66 -18.34 9.11
C LEU A 228 -6.87 -19.77 9.61
N LEU A 229 -7.88 -19.92 10.47
CA LEU A 229 -8.33 -21.18 11.03
C LEU A 229 -9.84 -21.29 10.90
N LEU A 230 -10.29 -22.50 10.59
CA LEU A 230 -11.70 -22.86 10.56
C LEU A 230 -11.93 -23.96 11.57
N ASP A 231 -12.80 -23.69 12.56
CA ASP A 231 -13.08 -24.59 13.67
C ASP A 231 -11.78 -25.01 14.41
N ASN A 232 -10.85 -24.05 14.57
CA ASN A 232 -9.48 -24.23 15.10
C ASN A 232 -8.55 -25.12 14.26
N MET A 233 -8.90 -25.44 13.01
CA MET A 233 -8.03 -26.16 12.08
C MET A 233 -7.32 -25.17 11.13
N PRO A 234 -5.99 -25.25 10.94
CA PRO A 234 -5.26 -24.40 10.00
C PRO A 234 -5.73 -24.55 8.56
N THR A 235 -5.74 -23.46 7.80
CA THR A 235 -6.17 -23.46 6.38
C THR A 235 -5.06 -23.12 5.38
N ASP A 236 -3.86 -22.77 5.87
CA ASP A 236 -2.74 -22.22 5.09
C ASP A 236 -3.04 -20.90 4.35
N LEU A 237 -4.16 -20.24 4.68
CA LEU A 237 -4.55 -18.94 4.12
C LEU A 237 -4.20 -17.80 5.06
N LEU A 238 -3.92 -16.62 4.51
CA LEU A 238 -3.64 -15.41 5.26
C LEU A 238 -4.74 -14.36 5.09
N VAL A 239 -5.13 -13.74 6.20
CA VAL A 239 -6.08 -12.63 6.26
C VAL A 239 -5.44 -11.44 7.00
N ARG A 240 -6.03 -10.25 6.88
CA ARG A 240 -5.62 -9.06 7.65
C ARG A 240 -6.47 -8.81 8.88
N ASP A 241 -7.72 -9.21 8.77
CA ASP A 241 -8.80 -8.95 9.70
C ASP A 241 -9.91 -9.97 9.44
N LEU A 242 -10.93 -9.97 10.29
CA LEU A 242 -12.16 -10.74 10.11
C LEU A 242 -13.38 -9.83 9.96
N GLU A 243 -13.19 -8.60 9.46
CA GLU A 243 -14.28 -7.62 9.31
C GLU A 243 -15.12 -7.91 8.06
N ARG A 244 -14.52 -8.49 7.02
CA ARG A 244 -15.16 -8.80 5.74
C ARG A 244 -15.53 -10.28 5.63
N VAL A 245 -16.43 -10.72 6.51
CA VAL A 245 -16.92 -12.11 6.56
C VAL A 245 -18.42 -12.15 6.25
N ALA A 246 -18.84 -13.08 5.40
CA ALA A 246 -20.25 -13.36 5.15
C ALA A 246 -20.47 -14.87 5.00
N GLU A 247 -21.60 -15.38 5.46
CA GLU A 247 -21.99 -16.79 5.36
C GLU A 247 -23.30 -16.93 4.55
N SER A 248 -23.45 -18.04 3.84
CA SER A 248 -24.68 -18.36 3.12
C SER A 248 -25.85 -18.59 4.10
N PRO A 249 -27.10 -18.35 3.68
CA PRO A 249 -28.28 -18.63 4.51
C PRO A 249 -28.34 -20.04 5.10
N ALA A 250 -27.91 -21.06 4.34
CA ALA A 250 -27.89 -22.45 4.78
C ALA A 250 -26.64 -22.84 5.61
N GLY A 251 -25.63 -21.97 5.70
CA GLY A 251 -24.37 -22.25 6.40
C GLY A 251 -23.45 -23.25 5.69
N ASP A 252 -23.70 -23.52 4.41
CA ASP A 252 -22.93 -24.46 3.59
C ASP A 252 -21.71 -23.82 2.91
N GLY A 253 -21.63 -22.49 2.89
CA GLY A 253 -20.50 -21.75 2.37
C GLY A 253 -20.33 -20.37 2.98
N PHE A 254 -19.12 -19.82 2.92
CA PHE A 254 -18.83 -18.48 3.42
C PHE A 254 -17.68 -17.83 2.64
N SER A 255 -17.55 -16.52 2.78
CA SER A 255 -16.45 -15.72 2.22
C SER A 255 -15.74 -14.96 3.33
N VAL A 256 -14.43 -14.75 3.16
CA VAL A 256 -13.62 -13.91 4.03
C VAL A 256 -12.63 -13.11 3.19
N GLY A 257 -12.49 -11.82 3.50
CA GLY A 257 -11.47 -10.97 2.90
C GLY A 257 -10.06 -11.44 3.27
N GLY A 258 -9.19 -11.58 2.28
CA GLY A 258 -7.82 -12.05 2.44
C GLY A 258 -6.82 -11.14 1.76
N CYS A 259 -5.56 -11.57 1.78
CA CYS A 259 -4.49 -10.93 1.04
C CYS A 259 -3.35 -11.92 0.79
N GLN A 260 -2.59 -11.63 -0.25
CA GLN A 260 -1.39 -12.35 -0.57
C GLN A 260 -0.17 -11.57 -0.06
N PHE A 261 0.68 -12.26 0.69
CA PHE A 261 1.96 -11.72 1.14
C PHE A 261 3.12 -12.33 0.33
N HIS A 262 4.06 -11.46 -0.04
CA HIS A 262 5.38 -11.83 -0.55
C HIS A 262 6.43 -11.24 0.38
N GLY A 263 6.98 -12.07 1.26
CA GLY A 263 7.76 -11.59 2.40
C GLY A 263 6.90 -10.70 3.28
N GLU A 264 7.31 -9.43 3.44
CA GLU A 264 6.65 -8.46 4.30
C GLU A 264 5.62 -7.58 3.59
N HIS A 265 5.50 -7.72 2.26
CA HIS A 265 4.66 -6.87 1.45
C HIS A 265 3.37 -7.59 1.04
N ILE A 266 2.26 -6.86 1.11
CA ILE A 266 1.03 -7.30 0.45
C ILE A 266 1.21 -7.01 -1.04
N VAL A 267 1.15 -8.06 -1.85
CA VAL A 267 1.21 -7.94 -3.31
C VAL A 267 -0.17 -7.85 -3.91
N ASP A 268 -1.16 -8.52 -3.31
CA ASP A 268 -2.53 -8.56 -3.82
C ASP A 268 -3.56 -8.66 -2.69
N GLY A 269 -4.73 -8.07 -2.91
CA GLY A 269 -5.93 -8.32 -2.10
C GLY A 269 -6.68 -9.54 -2.63
N LEU A 270 -7.22 -10.35 -1.72
CA LEU A 270 -7.94 -11.59 -2.05
C LEU A 270 -9.32 -11.63 -1.39
N TYR A 271 -10.16 -12.53 -1.89
CA TYR A 271 -11.26 -13.12 -1.14
C TYR A 271 -11.09 -14.63 -1.14
N HIS A 272 -11.14 -15.22 0.05
CA HIS A 272 -11.18 -16.66 0.24
C HIS A 272 -12.64 -17.10 0.36
N LEU A 273 -13.03 -18.10 -0.41
CA LEU A 273 -14.36 -18.66 -0.48
C LEU A 273 -14.28 -20.11 0.01
N HIS A 274 -15.14 -20.47 0.95
CA HIS A 274 -15.24 -21.84 1.45
C HIS A 274 -16.58 -22.43 1.06
N PHE A 275 -16.57 -23.62 0.46
CA PHE A 275 -17.78 -24.39 0.14
C PHE A 275 -17.46 -25.87 0.07
N ALA A 276 -18.38 -26.72 0.56
CA ALA A 276 -18.24 -28.18 0.53
C ALA A 276 -16.91 -28.72 1.09
N GLY A 277 -16.35 -28.04 2.10
CA GLY A 277 -15.09 -28.42 2.75
C GLY A 277 -13.82 -28.00 2.00
N GLU A 278 -13.95 -27.27 0.90
CA GLU A 278 -12.83 -26.80 0.09
C GLU A 278 -12.70 -25.28 0.13
N TRP A 279 -11.46 -24.81 -0.03
CA TRP A 279 -11.09 -23.41 -0.11
C TRP A 279 -10.74 -23.00 -1.53
N PHE A 280 -11.26 -21.84 -1.91
CA PHE A 280 -11.03 -21.19 -3.19
C PHE A 280 -10.58 -19.75 -2.94
N SER A 281 -9.80 -19.18 -3.84
CA SER A 281 -9.35 -17.79 -3.76
C SER A 281 -9.64 -17.07 -5.06
N MET A 282 -9.96 -15.78 -4.96
CA MET A 282 -10.06 -14.88 -6.11
C MET A 282 -9.44 -13.53 -5.75
N LEU A 283 -8.98 -12.78 -6.74
CA LEU A 283 -8.50 -11.42 -6.52
C LEU A 283 -9.62 -10.52 -5.98
N SER A 284 -9.28 -9.55 -5.15
CA SER A 284 -10.22 -8.53 -4.67
C SER A 284 -10.42 -7.40 -5.69
N TYR A 285 -10.03 -7.61 -6.95
CA TYR A 285 -10.21 -6.67 -8.04
C TYR A 285 -10.32 -7.39 -9.39
N ALA A 286 -10.87 -6.70 -10.37
CA ALA A 286 -11.06 -7.17 -11.73
C ALA A 286 -10.77 -6.06 -12.74
N HIS A 287 -10.57 -6.46 -13.99
CA HIS A 287 -10.28 -5.57 -15.10
C HIS A 287 -11.27 -5.73 -16.25
N LYS A 288 -11.29 -4.74 -17.15
CA LYS A 288 -11.94 -4.89 -18.45
C LYS A 288 -11.20 -5.98 -19.27
N PRO A 289 -11.91 -6.74 -20.13
CA PRO A 289 -11.26 -7.65 -21.07
C PRO A 289 -10.30 -6.90 -22.01
N VAL A 290 -9.16 -7.53 -22.30
CA VAL A 290 -8.15 -7.00 -23.23
C VAL A 290 -8.78 -6.74 -24.61
N GLY A 291 -8.66 -5.50 -25.11
CA GLY A 291 -9.18 -5.09 -26.42
C GLY A 291 -10.49 -4.28 -26.43
N GLY A 292 -11.04 -3.93 -25.26
CA GLY A 292 -12.15 -2.97 -25.15
C GLY A 292 -11.68 -1.52 -25.32
N SER A 293 -12.54 -0.63 -25.82
CA SER A 293 -12.28 0.81 -25.84
C SER A 293 -12.53 1.42 -24.44
N GLY A 294 -11.51 2.02 -23.83
CA GLY A 294 -11.59 2.72 -22.53
C GLY A 294 -10.25 2.72 -21.79
N SER A 295 -10.15 3.46 -20.69
CA SER A 295 -9.03 3.33 -19.75
C SER A 295 -9.05 1.96 -19.07
N ASP A 296 -7.87 1.44 -18.72
CA ASP A 296 -7.62 0.25 -17.90
C ASP A 296 -8.07 0.50 -16.45
N ASP A 297 -9.38 0.73 -16.28
CA ASP A 297 -9.96 0.95 -14.97
C ASP A 297 -9.93 -0.38 -14.20
N THR A 298 -9.45 -0.32 -12.96
CA THR A 298 -9.49 -1.44 -12.01
C THR A 298 -10.77 -1.34 -11.20
N PHE A 299 -11.51 -2.44 -11.11
CA PHE A 299 -12.77 -2.55 -10.37
C PHE A 299 -12.52 -3.36 -9.11
N PHE A 300 -12.65 -2.76 -7.94
CA PHE A 300 -12.41 -3.47 -6.68
C PHE A 300 -13.68 -4.17 -6.21
N VAL A 301 -13.50 -5.34 -5.59
CA VAL A 301 -14.59 -6.06 -4.94
C VAL A 301 -14.96 -5.31 -3.67
N GLU A 302 -16.20 -4.82 -3.62
CA GLU A 302 -16.76 -4.19 -2.43
C GLU A 302 -17.24 -5.25 -1.45
N ARG A 303 -18.00 -6.23 -1.96
CA ARG A 303 -18.65 -7.25 -1.13
C ARG A 303 -18.76 -8.57 -1.88
N VAL A 304 -18.65 -9.66 -1.13
CA VAL A 304 -18.89 -11.01 -1.61
C VAL A 304 -19.94 -11.66 -0.73
N GLU A 305 -21.15 -11.87 -1.25
CA GLU A 305 -22.28 -12.46 -0.56
C GLU A 305 -22.45 -13.93 -0.98
N PRO A 306 -22.12 -14.90 -0.12
CA PRO A 306 -22.41 -16.29 -0.37
C PRO A 306 -23.93 -16.53 -0.40
N GLN A 307 -24.35 -17.40 -1.30
CA GLN A 307 -25.68 -17.98 -1.42
C GLN A 307 -25.55 -19.48 -1.22
N ASP A 308 -26.70 -20.15 -1.05
CA ASP A 308 -26.73 -21.60 -0.89
C ASP A 308 -26.20 -22.32 -2.14
N GLY A 309 -25.64 -23.51 -1.95
CA GLY A 309 -25.20 -24.38 -3.04
C GLY A 309 -23.96 -23.88 -3.78
N GLY A 310 -23.08 -23.12 -3.12
CA GLY A 310 -21.77 -22.73 -3.67
C GLY A 310 -21.86 -21.62 -4.72
N VAL A 311 -22.88 -20.79 -4.62
CA VAL A 311 -23.09 -19.59 -5.45
C VAL A 311 -22.67 -18.36 -4.65
N PHE A 312 -21.96 -17.42 -5.27
CA PHE A 312 -21.48 -16.20 -4.64
C PHE A 312 -21.86 -15.00 -5.51
N VAL A 313 -22.45 -13.99 -4.88
CA VAL A 313 -22.78 -12.71 -5.53
C VAL A 313 -21.70 -11.70 -5.16
N ILE A 314 -20.99 -11.22 -6.17
CA ILE A 314 -19.90 -10.25 -6.02
C ILE A 314 -20.42 -8.89 -6.43
N GLU A 315 -20.29 -7.90 -5.55
CA GLU A 315 -20.58 -6.49 -5.84
C GLU A 315 -19.27 -5.73 -6.07
N TRP A 316 -19.24 -4.96 -7.15
CA TRP A 316 -18.08 -4.22 -7.63
C TRP A 316 -18.24 -2.73 -7.36
N ASP A 317 -17.14 -2.13 -6.93
CA ASP A 317 -17.03 -0.69 -6.79
C ASP A 317 -15.80 -0.20 -7.58
N ALA A 318 -16.07 0.51 -8.68
CA ALA A 318 -15.05 1.34 -9.30
C ALA A 318 -15.13 2.73 -8.68
N TYR A 319 -14.15 3.03 -7.84
CA TYR A 319 -13.85 4.40 -7.46
C TYR A 319 -12.51 4.79 -8.06
N SER A 320 -12.42 6.01 -8.57
CA SER A 320 -11.12 6.67 -8.73
C SER A 320 -10.69 7.28 -7.39
N VAL A 321 -9.39 7.35 -7.17
CA VAL A 321 -8.80 8.14 -6.09
C VAL A 321 -8.33 9.45 -6.72
N GLY A 322 -9.13 10.50 -6.53
CA GLY A 322 -8.79 11.87 -6.92
C GLY A 322 -7.99 12.58 -5.81
N SER A 323 -7.57 13.81 -6.07
CA SER A 323 -6.85 14.64 -5.09
C SER A 323 -7.63 14.87 -3.80
N ASP A 324 -8.96 14.79 -3.87
CA ASP A 324 -9.90 15.06 -2.78
C ASP A 324 -10.49 13.76 -2.17
N GLY A 325 -9.94 12.60 -2.54
CA GLY A 325 -10.38 11.29 -2.06
C GLY A 325 -11.18 10.50 -3.10
N ARG A 326 -12.20 9.78 -2.63
CA ARG A 326 -12.97 8.84 -3.44
C ARG A 326 -13.87 9.59 -4.43
N GLU A 327 -13.56 9.50 -5.71
CA GLU A 327 -14.36 10.06 -6.81
C GLU A 327 -15.60 9.18 -7.12
N PRO A 328 -16.57 9.67 -7.93
CA PRO A 328 -17.85 9.01 -8.12
C PRO A 328 -17.73 7.59 -8.69
N ARG A 329 -18.61 6.70 -8.23
CA ARG A 329 -18.77 5.34 -8.75
C ARG A 329 -18.93 5.32 -10.27
N VAL A 330 -18.03 4.64 -10.96
CA VAL A 330 -18.20 4.33 -12.38
C VAL A 330 -18.96 3.01 -12.50
N PRO A 331 -20.00 2.92 -13.36
CA PRO A 331 -20.66 1.65 -13.63
C PRO A 331 -19.67 0.60 -14.14
N ALA A 332 -19.78 -0.62 -13.61
CA ALA A 332 -18.98 -1.75 -14.09
C ALA A 332 -19.26 -2.01 -15.58
N PRO A 333 -18.23 -2.31 -16.39
CA PRO A 333 -18.39 -2.69 -17.79
C PRO A 333 -19.22 -3.97 -17.88
N PRO A 334 -19.88 -4.26 -19.01
CA PRO A 334 -20.75 -5.43 -19.17
C PRO A 334 -20.06 -6.78 -18.90
N VAL A 335 -18.73 -6.82 -19.03
CA VAL A 335 -17.90 -7.98 -18.72
C VAL A 335 -16.68 -7.52 -17.94
N LEU A 336 -16.36 -8.24 -16.87
CA LEU A 336 -15.14 -8.11 -16.09
C LEU A 336 -14.32 -9.41 -16.17
N THR A 337 -13.02 -9.29 -16.03
CA THR A 337 -12.08 -10.41 -16.00
C THR A 337 -11.40 -10.47 -14.64
N ILE A 338 -11.46 -11.62 -13.97
CA ILE A 338 -10.86 -11.84 -12.64
C ILE A 338 -10.09 -13.16 -12.59
N ALA A 339 -8.93 -13.16 -11.94
CA ALA A 339 -8.17 -14.37 -11.68
C ALA A 339 -8.75 -15.14 -10.48
N VAL A 340 -8.75 -16.47 -10.58
CA VAL A 340 -9.30 -17.38 -9.58
C VAL A 340 -8.40 -18.60 -9.38
N SER A 341 -8.40 -19.20 -8.20
CA SER A 341 -7.46 -20.28 -7.84
C SER A 341 -7.76 -21.62 -8.47
N TRP A 342 -8.96 -21.82 -9.01
CA TRP A 342 -9.43 -23.11 -9.55
C TRP A 342 -9.41 -23.20 -11.07
N GLN A 343 -8.95 -22.15 -11.77
CA GLN A 343 -8.78 -22.16 -13.22
C GLN A 343 -7.50 -21.42 -13.59
N GLU A 344 -6.76 -21.93 -14.57
CA GLU A 344 -5.59 -21.24 -15.11
C GLU A 344 -5.97 -19.96 -15.87
N ALA A 345 -7.11 -20.00 -16.58
CA ALA A 345 -7.63 -18.86 -17.30
C ALA A 345 -8.50 -17.99 -16.39
N PRO A 346 -8.34 -16.65 -16.40
CA PRO A 346 -9.24 -15.75 -15.69
C PRO A 346 -10.71 -15.93 -16.10
N LEU A 347 -11.62 -15.83 -15.13
CA LEU A 347 -13.05 -15.87 -15.39
C LEU A 347 -13.50 -14.59 -16.06
N GLN A 348 -14.28 -14.73 -17.13
CA GLN A 348 -15.03 -13.63 -17.73
C GLN A 348 -16.45 -13.61 -17.16
N LEU A 349 -16.75 -12.54 -16.46
CA LEU A 349 -17.94 -12.40 -15.63
C LEU A 349 -18.83 -11.32 -16.19
N ARG A 350 -20.06 -11.69 -16.57
CA ARG A 350 -21.07 -10.73 -17.03
C ARG A 350 -21.61 -9.97 -15.84
N THR A 351 -21.51 -8.65 -15.91
CA THR A 351 -22.00 -7.77 -14.86
C THR A 351 -23.44 -7.35 -15.14
N ALA A 352 -24.24 -7.23 -14.08
CA ALA A 352 -25.56 -6.60 -14.10
C ALA A 352 -25.68 -5.75 -12.84
N ASN A 353 -25.89 -4.44 -13.00
CA ASN A 353 -25.96 -3.48 -11.88
C ASN A 353 -24.76 -3.59 -10.92
N ASN A 354 -23.54 -3.62 -11.46
CA ASN A 354 -22.29 -3.80 -10.70
C ASN A 354 -22.22 -5.11 -9.90
N ARG A 355 -23.07 -6.09 -10.21
CA ARG A 355 -23.06 -7.40 -9.57
C ARG A 355 -22.76 -8.50 -10.55
N VAL A 356 -22.14 -9.54 -10.04
CA VAL A 356 -21.82 -10.77 -10.77
C VAL A 356 -22.16 -11.95 -9.90
N THR A 357 -22.69 -13.01 -10.51
CA THR A 357 -22.81 -14.31 -9.87
C THR A 357 -21.68 -15.23 -10.31
N VAL A 358 -20.95 -15.77 -9.33
CA VAL A 358 -19.93 -16.80 -9.52
C VAL A 358 -20.44 -18.10 -8.90
N ARG A 359 -20.19 -19.23 -9.56
CA ARG A 359 -20.50 -20.56 -9.05
C ARG A 359 -19.21 -21.34 -8.92
N LEU A 360 -18.98 -21.92 -7.74
CA LEU A 360 -17.77 -22.71 -7.47
C LEU A 360 -17.83 -24.08 -8.15
N PRO A 361 -16.67 -24.72 -8.45
CA PRO A 361 -16.61 -25.96 -9.21
C PRO A 361 -17.46 -27.12 -8.65
N ASN A 362 -17.60 -27.21 -7.32
CA ASN A 362 -18.31 -28.31 -6.66
C ASN A 362 -19.79 -28.00 -6.40
N ALA A 363 -20.29 -26.85 -6.85
CA ALA A 363 -21.70 -26.51 -6.77
C ALA A 363 -22.50 -27.38 -7.76
N THR A 364 -23.40 -28.22 -7.25
CA THR A 364 -24.34 -28.96 -8.09
C THR A 364 -25.32 -28.01 -8.77
N ALA A 365 -25.70 -28.35 -10.00
CA ALA A 365 -26.41 -27.46 -10.92
C ALA A 365 -27.77 -26.94 -10.42
#